data_AF-A0A8S2DHZ6-F1
#
_entry.id   AF-A0A8S2DHZ6-F1
#
_cell.length_a   1.000
_cell.length_b   1.000
_cell.length_c   1.000
_cell.angle_alpha   90.00
_cell.angle_beta   90.00
_cell.angle_gamma   90.00
#
_symmetry.space_group_name_H-M   'P 1'
#
loop_
_entity.id
_entity.type
_entity.pdbx_description
1 polymer ?
#
loop_
_entity_poly.entity_id
_entity_poly.type
_entity_poly.pdbx_seq_one_letter_code
_entity_poly.pdbx_strand_id
1 'polypeptide(L)'
;LCKLLIFIIYYSSHLSNIILTLASIDRFLLIYCPTKTKRFCNIHTAKYLVLFFIIFLALINIHLIYGFTLTKISHIKNLYDCHINKNNKLYNSFYIIFDTYIETIFFYMIPFLIMITCSILIIIKILQTRRTVHYNSRGHFYYYHCCTTPIIKHISKNNNNSLIKTTIIKRKTNHRREKDIQLSFMLIGTSMAFIILTLPAEINDHFSSIQPHTCLYWFQKVFFILMQQTYYAGHFYIYLLTGQLFRKNLKYFFCGRKKWPISRLSTNITHQ
;
A
#
# COMPACT_ATOMS: atom_id res chain seq x y z
N LEU A 1 -18.59 15.99 -16.97
CA LEU A 1 -18.46 14.60 -16.48
C LEU A 1 -17.20 13.91 -17.01
N CYS A 2 -16.98 13.80 -18.32
CA CYS A 2 -15.84 13.01 -18.83
C CYS A 2 -14.46 13.46 -18.29
N LYS A 3 -14.12 14.76 -18.40
CA LYS A 3 -12.84 15.31 -17.89
C LYS A 3 -12.56 14.90 -16.44
N LEU A 4 -13.59 14.96 -15.59
CA LEU A 4 -13.52 14.61 -14.18
C LEU A 4 -13.33 13.10 -13.98
N LEU A 5 -14.01 12.27 -14.77
CA LEU A 5 -13.88 10.81 -14.70
C LEU A 5 -12.44 10.37 -15.01
N ILE A 6 -11.86 10.90 -16.10
CA ILE A 6 -10.48 10.61 -16.50
C ILE A 6 -9.51 11.08 -15.41
N PHE A 7 -9.69 12.31 -14.92
CA PHE A 7 -8.91 12.82 -13.79
C PHE A 7 -8.96 11.89 -12.58
N ILE A 8 -10.15 11.42 -12.17
CA ILE A 8 -10.31 10.53 -11.01
C ILE A 8 -9.60 9.19 -11.24
N ILE A 9 -9.70 8.61 -12.44
CA ILE A 9 -9.06 7.33 -12.77
C ILE A 9 -7.53 7.45 -12.61
N TYR A 10 -6.91 8.43 -13.28
CA TYR A 10 -5.48 8.66 -13.19
C TYR A 10 -5.06 9.02 -11.76
N TYR A 11 -5.72 10.01 -11.14
CA TYR A 11 -5.42 10.42 -9.78
C TYR A 11 -5.47 9.25 -8.78
N SER A 12 -6.52 8.42 -8.84
CA SER A 12 -6.68 7.28 -7.93
C SER A 12 -5.64 6.18 -8.16
N SER A 13 -5.30 5.89 -9.42
CA SER A 13 -4.23 4.96 -9.79
C SER A 13 -2.89 5.39 -9.20
N HIS A 14 -2.47 6.63 -9.47
CA HIS A 14 -1.20 7.17 -8.99
C HIS A 14 -1.14 7.20 -7.47
N LEU A 15 -2.23 7.62 -6.82
CA LEU A 15 -2.31 7.68 -5.36
C LEU A 15 -2.20 6.28 -4.74
N SER A 16 -2.87 5.28 -5.31
CA SER A 16 -2.81 3.90 -4.83
C SER A 16 -1.38 3.36 -4.86
N ASN A 17 -0.67 3.53 -5.97
CA ASN A 17 0.70 3.04 -6.13
C ASN A 17 1.66 3.72 -5.14
N ILE A 18 1.59 5.05 -5.01
CA ILE A 18 2.43 5.79 -4.06
C ILE A 18 2.16 5.39 -2.61
N ILE A 19 0.89 5.25 -2.21
CA ILE A 19 0.53 4.79 -0.86
C ILE A 19 1.09 3.39 -0.59
N LEU A 20 1.01 2.48 -1.56
CA LEU A 20 1.50 1.12 -1.42
C LEU A 20 3.03 1.06 -1.33
N THR A 21 3.74 1.89 -2.11
CA THR A 21 5.19 2.05 -2.00
C THR A 21 5.60 2.62 -0.64
N LEU A 22 4.92 3.65 -0.16
CA LEU A 22 5.18 4.23 1.16
C LEU A 22 4.94 3.22 2.28
N ALA A 23 3.87 2.42 2.18
CA ALA A 23 3.62 1.34 3.11
C ALA A 23 4.74 0.28 3.07
N SER A 24 5.29 -0.03 1.89
CA SER A 24 6.42 -0.95 1.73
C SER A 24 7.69 -0.42 2.38
N ILE A 25 8.01 0.86 2.19
CA ILE A 25 9.16 1.53 2.80
C ILE A 25 9.01 1.57 4.32
N ASP A 26 7.84 1.94 4.84
CA ASP A 26 7.56 1.94 6.29
C ASP A 26 7.86 0.57 6.91
N ARG A 27 7.39 -0.51 6.28
CA ARG A 27 7.65 -1.88 6.75
C ARG A 27 9.13 -2.24 6.68
N PHE A 28 9.79 -1.91 5.59
CA PHE A 28 11.22 -2.15 5.43
C PHE A 28 12.03 -1.45 6.54
N LEU A 29 11.77 -0.16 6.79
CA LEU A 29 12.44 0.62 7.83
C LEU A 29 12.19 0.05 9.23
N LEU A 30 10.96 -0.39 9.53
CA LEU A 30 10.62 -1.02 10.81
C LEU A 30 11.40 -2.32 11.07
N ILE A 31 11.64 -3.12 10.02
CA ILE A 31 12.31 -4.42 10.13
C ILE A 31 13.84 -4.28 10.15
N TYR A 32 14.41 -3.40 9.33
CA TYR A 32 15.86 -3.25 9.19
C TYR A 32 16.47 -2.21 10.14
N CYS A 33 15.74 -1.15 10.50
CA CYS A 33 16.26 -0.02 11.29
C CYS A 33 15.41 0.26 12.55
N PRO A 34 15.29 -0.71 13.48
CA PRO A 34 14.41 -0.58 14.66
C PRO A 34 14.82 0.55 15.63
N THR A 35 16.07 1.03 15.56
CA THR A 35 16.59 2.08 16.45
C THR A 35 16.34 3.50 15.92
N LYS A 36 16.28 3.69 14.59
CA LYS A 36 16.03 5.00 13.95
C LYS A 36 14.54 5.28 13.67
N THR A 37 13.68 4.26 13.75
CA THR A 37 12.24 4.34 13.43
C THR A 37 11.44 5.25 14.35
N LYS A 38 11.90 5.52 15.58
CA LYS A 38 11.21 6.47 16.48
C LYS A 38 11.12 7.90 15.93
N ARG A 39 12.01 8.31 15.03
CA ARG A 39 12.00 9.66 14.43
C ARG A 39 11.21 9.72 13.12
N PHE A 40 11.26 8.67 12.30
CA PHE A 40 10.67 8.67 10.95
C PHE A 40 9.27 8.01 10.87
N CYS A 41 8.97 7.00 11.67
CA CYS A 41 7.69 6.28 11.66
C CYS A 41 6.71 6.80 12.74
N ASN A 42 6.58 8.13 12.88
CA ASN A 42 5.53 8.71 13.73
C ASN A 42 4.22 8.84 12.93
N ILE A 43 3.08 8.59 13.58
CA ILE A 43 1.77 8.69 12.95
C ILE A 43 1.47 10.09 12.41
N HIS A 44 2.01 11.13 13.06
CA HIS A 44 1.89 12.50 12.59
C HIS A 44 2.69 12.73 11.30
N THR A 45 3.94 12.27 11.26
CA THR A 45 4.79 12.35 10.07
C THR A 45 4.16 11.59 8.90
N ALA A 46 3.63 10.39 9.15
CA ALA A 46 2.92 9.61 8.13
C ALA A 46 1.68 10.34 7.59
N LYS A 47 0.88 10.98 8.46
CA LYS A 47 -0.27 11.79 8.03
C LYS A 47 0.14 12.97 7.16
N TYR A 48 1.16 13.73 7.56
CA TYR A 48 1.65 14.86 6.78
C TYR A 48 2.23 14.41 5.44
N LEU A 49 2.97 13.31 5.42
CA LEU A 49 3.54 12.74 4.20
C LEU A 49 2.44 12.28 3.24
N VAL A 50 1.42 11.55 3.71
CA VAL A 50 0.29 11.14 2.86
C VAL A 50 -0.50 12.34 2.35
N LEU A 51 -0.77 13.34 3.21
CA LEU A 51 -1.46 14.57 2.81
C LEU A 51 -0.67 15.34 1.74
N PHE A 52 0.65 15.41 1.89
CA PHE A 52 1.54 16.01 0.90
C PHE A 52 1.39 15.32 -0.47
N PHE A 53 1.46 13.98 -0.52
CA PHE A 53 1.29 13.25 -1.77
C PHE A 53 -0.12 13.40 -2.36
N ILE A 54 -1.17 13.44 -1.55
CA ILE A 54 -2.54 13.71 -2.00
C ILE A 54 -2.61 15.03 -2.78
N ILE A 55 -2.08 16.11 -2.19
CA ILE A 55 -2.11 17.44 -2.81
C ILE A 55 -1.21 17.48 -4.04
N PHE A 56 0.02 16.96 -3.92
CA PHE A 56 1.00 16.93 -5.00
C PHE A 56 0.49 16.19 -6.25
N LEU A 57 -0.11 15.00 -6.06
CA LEU A 57 -0.66 14.23 -7.16
C LEU A 57 -1.89 14.88 -7.79
N ALA A 58 -2.73 15.56 -6.99
CA ALA A 58 -3.86 16.31 -7.53
C ALA A 58 -3.38 17.45 -8.43
N LEU A 59 -2.31 18.16 -8.04
CA LEU A 59 -1.70 19.22 -8.84
C LEU A 59 -1.08 18.69 -10.13
N ILE A 60 -0.34 17.58 -10.09
CA ILE A 60 0.22 16.96 -11.31
C ILE A 60 -0.89 16.58 -12.28
N ASN A 61 -1.97 15.97 -11.80
CA ASN A 61 -3.04 15.46 -12.65
C ASN A 61 -4.03 16.53 -13.14
N ILE A 62 -3.95 17.79 -12.65
CA ILE A 62 -4.93 18.83 -13.00
C ILE A 62 -4.97 19.15 -14.50
N HIS A 63 -3.85 18.94 -15.21
CA HIS A 63 -3.74 19.17 -16.65
C HIS A 63 -4.71 18.29 -17.47
N LEU A 64 -5.08 17.10 -16.97
CA LEU A 64 -6.04 16.20 -17.61
C LEU A 64 -7.44 16.84 -17.72
N ILE A 65 -7.82 17.65 -16.73
CA ILE A 65 -9.11 18.37 -16.76
C ILE A 65 -9.12 19.38 -17.92
N TYR A 66 -7.98 20.02 -18.18
CA TYR A 66 -7.83 20.97 -19.28
C TYR A 66 -7.81 20.26 -20.64
N GLY A 67 -6.97 19.23 -20.80
CA GLY A 67 -6.64 18.62 -22.08
C GLY A 67 -7.71 17.77 -22.76
N PHE A 68 -8.60 17.14 -21.98
CA PHE A 68 -9.62 16.25 -22.54
C PHE A 68 -10.85 17.03 -23.00
N THR A 69 -11.44 16.63 -24.14
CA THR A 69 -12.61 17.27 -24.73
C THR A 69 -13.59 16.25 -25.29
N LEU A 70 -14.87 16.61 -25.36
CA LEU A 70 -15.87 15.80 -26.05
C LEU A 70 -15.78 16.04 -27.55
N THR A 71 -15.46 15.01 -28.31
CA THR A 71 -15.33 15.04 -29.77
C THR A 71 -16.39 14.14 -30.41
N LYS A 72 -17.04 14.60 -31.49
CA LYS A 72 -18.00 13.78 -32.23
C LYS A 72 -17.27 12.69 -33.02
N ILE A 73 -17.76 11.46 -32.94
CA ILE A 73 -17.27 10.36 -33.77
C ILE A 73 -17.78 10.56 -35.20
N SER A 74 -16.86 10.63 -36.16
CA SER A 74 -17.10 11.01 -37.55
C SER A 74 -18.12 10.12 -38.29
N HIS A 75 -18.29 8.87 -37.87
CA HIS A 75 -19.10 7.89 -38.59
C HIS A 75 -20.53 7.69 -38.03
N ILE A 76 -20.86 8.22 -36.85
CA ILE A 76 -22.16 7.98 -36.21
C ILE A 76 -22.74 9.30 -35.68
N LYS A 77 -23.92 9.68 -36.19
CA LYS A 77 -24.65 10.86 -35.69
C LYS A 77 -24.95 10.68 -34.21
N ASN A 78 -24.65 11.71 -33.42
CA ASN A 78 -24.91 11.82 -31.97
C ASN A 78 -24.04 10.96 -31.04
N LEU A 79 -22.97 10.31 -31.54
CA LEU A 79 -22.01 9.62 -30.68
C LEU A 79 -20.84 10.54 -30.33
N TYR A 80 -20.60 10.76 -29.04
CA TYR A 80 -19.50 11.59 -28.53
C TYR A 80 -18.48 10.71 -27.83
N ASP A 81 -17.22 10.85 -28.22
CA ASP A 81 -16.08 10.28 -27.52
C ASP A 81 -15.39 11.34 -26.68
N CYS A 82 -14.69 10.91 -25.64
CA CYS A 82 -13.89 11.78 -24.82
C CYS A 82 -12.42 11.52 -25.04
N HIS A 83 -11.84 12.40 -25.84
CA HIS A 83 -10.47 12.26 -26.31
C HIS A 83 -9.68 13.52 -26.01
N ILE A 84 -8.36 13.39 -25.98
CA ILE A 84 -7.42 14.51 -25.96
C ILE A 84 -7.75 15.48 -27.10
N ASN A 85 -7.76 16.78 -26.78
CA ASN A 85 -8.00 17.84 -27.74
C ASN A 85 -6.84 17.92 -28.76
N LYS A 86 -7.03 17.33 -29.93
CA LYS A 86 -6.04 17.31 -31.02
C LYS A 86 -5.81 18.69 -31.65
N ASN A 87 -6.66 19.69 -31.38
CA ASN A 87 -6.51 21.03 -31.96
C ASN A 87 -5.29 21.76 -31.39
N ASN A 88 -4.89 21.46 -30.15
CA ASN A 88 -3.71 22.03 -29.52
C ASN A 88 -2.51 21.08 -29.67
N LYS A 89 -1.72 21.28 -30.73
CA LYS A 89 -0.54 20.45 -31.03
C LYS A 89 0.46 20.41 -29.88
N LEU A 90 0.69 21.55 -29.21
CA LEU A 90 1.61 21.64 -28.06
C LEU A 90 1.17 20.74 -26.91
N TYR A 91 -0.12 20.80 -26.55
CA TYR A 91 -0.67 19.94 -25.50
C TYR A 91 -0.63 18.47 -25.90
N ASN A 92 -0.94 18.15 -27.15
CA ASN A 92 -0.90 16.76 -27.64
C ASN A 92 0.50 16.15 -27.51
N SER A 93 1.55 16.89 -27.91
CA SER A 93 2.93 16.45 -27.74
C SER A 93 3.33 16.31 -26.27
N PHE A 94 2.94 17.28 -25.43
CA PHE A 94 3.17 17.20 -23.98
C PHE A 94 2.50 15.96 -23.37
N TYR A 95 1.24 15.69 -23.72
CA TYR A 95 0.48 14.57 -23.21
C TYR A 95 1.11 13.24 -23.61
N ILE A 96 1.53 13.07 -24.86
CA ILE A 96 2.21 11.83 -25.31
C ILE A 96 3.47 11.58 -24.48
N ILE A 97 4.27 12.62 -24.21
CA ILE A 97 5.46 12.48 -23.37
C ILE A 97 5.08 12.13 -21.92
N PHE A 98 4.05 12.77 -21.39
CA PHE A 98 3.57 12.54 -20.03
C PHE A 98 3.05 11.11 -19.84
N ASP A 99 2.12 10.68 -20.69
CA ASP A 99 1.44 9.38 -20.67
C ASP A 99 2.44 8.24 -20.90
N THR A 100 3.31 8.33 -21.92
CA THR A 100 4.24 7.23 -22.24
C THR A 100 5.44 7.13 -21.29
N TYR A 101 6.01 8.26 -20.85
CA TYR A 101 7.27 8.23 -20.08
C TYR A 101 7.06 8.57 -18.62
N ILE A 102 6.37 9.67 -18.33
CA ILE A 102 6.24 10.13 -16.94
C ILE A 102 5.35 9.17 -16.16
N GLU A 103 4.23 8.75 -16.72
CA GLU A 103 3.31 7.80 -16.09
C GLU A 103 3.97 6.44 -15.86
N THR A 104 4.38 5.77 -16.94
CA THR A 104 4.98 4.44 -16.89
C THR A 104 6.21 4.40 -15.99
N ILE A 105 7.12 5.37 -16.07
CA ILE A 105 8.36 5.30 -15.28
C ILE A 105 8.12 5.69 -13.82
N PHE A 106 7.54 6.86 -13.56
CA PHE A 106 7.49 7.41 -12.20
C PHE A 106 6.34 6.88 -11.35
N PHE A 107 5.24 6.46 -11.97
CA PHE A 107 4.04 6.06 -11.24
C PHE A 107 3.77 4.55 -11.29
N TYR A 108 4.41 3.82 -12.20
CA TYR A 108 4.34 2.36 -12.27
C TYR A 108 5.68 1.68 -11.98
N MET A 109 6.72 1.92 -12.79
CA MET A 109 7.98 1.18 -12.71
C MET A 109 8.77 1.47 -11.42
N ILE A 110 9.00 2.74 -11.08
CA ILE A 110 9.72 3.11 -9.84
C ILE A 110 8.98 2.61 -8.60
N PRO A 111 7.67 2.88 -8.41
CA PRO A 111 6.88 2.33 -7.31
C PRO A 111 6.98 0.81 -7.21
N PHE A 112 6.86 0.10 -8.33
CA PHE A 112 6.96 -1.35 -8.37
C PHE A 112 8.34 -1.88 -7.98
N LEU A 113 9.42 -1.30 -8.52
CA LEU A 113 10.78 -1.67 -8.18
C LEU A 113 11.08 -1.48 -6.69
N ILE A 114 10.57 -0.39 -6.09
CA ILE A 114 10.71 -0.17 -4.65
C ILE A 114 9.89 -1.21 -3.87
N MET A 115 8.66 -1.51 -4.28
CA MET A 115 7.81 -2.52 -3.61
C MET A 115 8.42 -3.92 -3.65
N ILE A 116 8.93 -4.36 -4.81
CA ILE A 116 9.51 -5.70 -4.96
C ILE A 116 10.82 -5.82 -4.19
N THR A 117 11.70 -4.81 -4.25
CA THR A 117 12.96 -4.80 -3.49
C THR A 117 12.70 -4.80 -1.99
N CYS A 118 11.79 -3.96 -1.49
CA CYS A 118 11.39 -3.95 -0.09
C CYS A 118 10.82 -5.31 0.33
N SER A 119 9.93 -5.90 -0.48
CA SER A 119 9.32 -7.20 -0.18
C SER A 119 10.35 -8.33 -0.13
N ILE A 120 11.30 -8.38 -1.08
CA ILE A 120 12.39 -9.38 -1.08
C ILE A 120 13.27 -9.24 0.16
N LEU A 121 13.70 -8.02 0.51
CA LEU A 121 14.52 -7.77 1.69
C LEU A 121 13.78 -8.18 2.98
N ILE A 122 12.49 -7.85 3.09
CA ILE A 122 11.65 -8.27 4.21
C ILE A 122 11.62 -9.81 4.33
N ILE A 123 11.42 -10.53 3.23
CA ILE A 123 11.41 -12.01 3.22
C ILE A 123 12.77 -12.54 3.67
N ILE A 124 13.88 -12.06 3.08
CA ILE A 124 15.23 -12.50 3.43
C ILE A 124 15.48 -12.34 4.93
N LYS A 125 15.15 -11.18 5.50
CA LYS A 125 15.34 -10.93 6.93
C LYS A 125 14.49 -11.84 7.80
N ILE A 126 13.23 -12.10 7.41
CA ILE A 126 12.34 -13.01 8.15
C ILE A 126 12.90 -14.45 8.11
N LEU A 127 13.36 -14.93 6.96
CA LEU A 127 13.94 -16.26 6.80
C LEU A 127 15.24 -16.42 7.59
N GLN A 128 16.13 -15.42 7.54
CA GLN A 128 17.35 -15.38 8.35
C GLN A 128 17.03 -15.43 9.84
N THR A 129 16.07 -14.62 10.28
CA THR A 129 15.67 -14.56 11.70
C THR A 129 15.10 -15.90 12.17
N ARG A 130 14.32 -16.61 11.33
CA ARG A 130 13.78 -17.94 11.66
C ARG A 130 14.89 -18.99 11.79
N ARG A 131 15.95 -18.93 10.97
CA ARG A 131 17.10 -19.84 11.05
C ARG A 131 17.97 -19.60 12.29
N THR A 132 18.09 -18.35 12.74
CA THR A 132 18.89 -18.00 13.93
C THR A 132 18.19 -18.26 15.28
N VAL A 133 16.98 -18.83 15.28
CA VAL A 133 16.34 -19.28 16.54
C VAL A 133 16.94 -20.62 16.93
N HIS A 134 18.16 -20.59 17.47
CA HIS A 134 18.72 -21.72 18.19
C HIS A 134 18.01 -21.85 19.54
N TYR A 135 17.36 -22.99 19.79
CA TYR A 135 16.88 -23.36 21.11
C TYR A 135 18.09 -23.61 22.02
N ASN A 136 18.27 -22.78 23.05
CA ASN A 136 19.07 -23.19 24.20
C ASN A 136 18.20 -24.10 25.08
N SER A 137 18.77 -25.18 25.64
CA SER A 137 18.12 -26.25 26.41
C SER A 137 17.37 -25.78 27.68
N ARG A 138 17.38 -24.47 27.98
CA ARG A 138 16.70 -23.82 29.11
C ARG A 138 15.46 -23.00 28.74
N GLY A 139 14.97 -23.07 27.50
CA GLY A 139 13.64 -22.52 27.14
C GLY A 139 13.50 -20.98 27.13
N HIS A 140 14.58 -20.21 27.25
CA HIS A 140 14.52 -18.75 27.22
C HIS A 140 14.72 -18.19 25.81
N PHE A 141 13.61 -17.76 25.20
CA PHE A 141 13.58 -17.02 23.93
C PHE A 141 14.21 -15.62 24.07
N TYR A 142 15.33 -15.36 23.38
CA TYR A 142 15.82 -14.00 23.11
C TYR A 142 15.47 -13.63 21.67
N TYR A 143 14.44 -12.80 21.48
CA TYR A 143 14.24 -12.08 20.23
C TYR A 143 14.71 -10.64 20.39
N TYR A 144 15.29 -10.09 19.31
CA TYR A 144 15.69 -8.69 19.17
C TYR A 144 14.60 -7.77 19.69
N HIS A 145 14.91 -7.17 20.83
CA HIS A 145 14.05 -6.29 21.59
C HIS A 145 14.01 -4.94 20.87
N CYS A 146 12.99 -4.67 20.06
CA CYS A 146 12.70 -3.28 19.71
C CYS A 146 12.12 -2.59 20.95
N CYS A 147 12.99 -1.97 21.73
CA CYS A 147 12.73 -0.96 22.76
C CYS A 147 11.50 -1.18 23.66
N THR A 148 11.69 -1.89 24.77
CA THR A 148 11.21 -1.33 26.04
C THR A 148 12.43 -0.83 26.78
N THR A 149 12.43 0.47 27.03
CA THR A 149 13.33 1.27 27.88
C THR A 149 14.19 0.48 28.89
N PRO A 150 15.51 0.78 29.00
CA PRO A 150 16.39 0.19 30.01
C PRO A 150 15.99 0.49 31.47
N ILE A 151 15.04 1.40 31.69
CA ILE A 151 14.53 1.79 33.01
C ILE A 151 13.84 0.62 33.74
N ILE A 152 13.27 -0.38 33.04
CA ILE A 152 12.47 -1.43 33.69
C ILE A 152 13.33 -2.61 34.19
N LYS A 153 14.57 -2.79 33.70
CA LYS A 153 15.46 -3.82 34.25
C LYS A 153 15.83 -3.56 35.72
N HIS A 154 15.84 -2.30 36.16
CA HIS A 154 16.09 -1.97 37.56
C HIS A 154 14.86 -2.10 38.47
N ILE A 155 13.65 -2.00 37.94
CA ILE A 155 12.40 -2.15 38.74
C ILE A 155 12.03 -3.64 38.93
N SER A 156 12.57 -4.53 38.09
CA SER A 156 12.20 -5.96 38.09
C SER A 156 12.77 -6.80 39.24
N LYS A 157 13.58 -6.22 40.13
CA LYS A 157 14.16 -6.98 41.26
C LYS A 157 13.29 -6.99 42.51
N ASN A 158 12.19 -6.24 42.56
CA ASN A 158 11.37 -6.13 43.77
C ASN A 158 9.86 -6.05 43.44
N ASN A 159 9.18 -7.20 43.43
CA ASN A 159 7.75 -7.44 43.68
C ASN A 159 7.12 -8.52 42.78
N ASN A 160 6.24 -9.33 43.40
CA ASN A 160 5.42 -10.40 42.82
C ASN A 160 4.50 -9.98 41.65
N ASN A 161 4.38 -8.67 41.39
CA ASN A 161 3.68 -8.10 40.23
C ASN A 161 4.48 -8.18 38.91
N SER A 162 5.70 -8.72 38.93
CA SER A 162 6.60 -8.83 37.78
C SER A 162 6.12 -9.85 36.72
N LEU A 163 5.46 -10.93 37.13
CA LEU A 163 4.98 -11.99 36.22
C LEU A 163 3.81 -11.52 35.35
N ILE A 164 2.91 -10.71 35.91
CA ILE A 164 1.74 -10.14 35.20
C ILE A 164 2.19 -9.06 34.21
N LYS A 165 3.12 -8.18 34.61
CA LYS A 165 3.68 -7.16 33.70
C LYS A 165 4.43 -7.79 32.53
N THR A 166 5.21 -8.84 32.76
CA THR A 166 5.97 -9.52 31.69
C THR A 166 5.06 -10.27 30.71
N THR A 167 3.99 -10.91 31.17
CA THR A 167 3.00 -11.59 30.30
C THR A 167 2.19 -10.59 29.46
N ILE A 168 1.77 -9.46 30.02
CA ILE A 168 1.07 -8.39 29.28
C ILE A 168 1.97 -7.78 28.18
N ILE A 169 3.24 -7.52 28.50
CA ILE A 169 4.22 -6.99 27.54
C ILE A 169 4.47 -8.01 26.41
N LYS A 170 4.68 -9.29 26.73
CA LYS A 170 4.85 -10.36 25.73
C LYS A 170 3.65 -10.51 24.79
N ARG A 171 2.42 -10.40 25.30
CA ARG A 171 1.20 -10.44 24.46
C ARG A 171 1.12 -9.25 23.50
N LYS A 172 1.44 -8.04 23.97
CA LYS A 172 1.39 -6.82 23.15
C LYS A 172 2.46 -6.83 22.04
N THR A 173 3.61 -7.44 22.28
CA THR A 173 4.68 -7.59 21.28
C THR A 173 4.36 -8.65 20.23
N ASN A 174 3.82 -9.81 20.62
CA ASN A 174 3.41 -10.85 19.65
C ASN A 174 2.32 -10.34 18.71
N HIS A 175 1.34 -9.60 19.24
CA HIS A 175 0.27 -9.04 18.43
C HIS A 175 0.75 -8.00 17.41
N ARG A 176 1.79 -7.21 17.71
CA ARG A 176 2.40 -6.29 16.74
C ARG A 176 3.11 -7.05 15.62
N ARG A 177 3.90 -8.08 15.96
CA ARG A 177 4.61 -8.92 14.99
C ARG A 177 3.66 -9.64 14.03
N GLU A 178 2.53 -10.14 14.51
CA GLU A 178 1.51 -10.77 13.65
C GLU A 178 0.95 -9.78 12.62
N LYS A 179 0.72 -8.52 13.02
CA LYS A 179 0.28 -7.46 12.10
C LYS A 179 1.36 -7.15 11.07
N ASP A 180 2.61 -7.09 11.48
CA ASP A 180 3.73 -6.80 10.57
C ASP A 180 3.89 -7.91 9.53
N ILE A 181 3.82 -9.18 9.95
CA ILE A 181 3.88 -10.34 9.04
C ILE A 181 2.69 -10.34 8.06
N GLN A 182 1.50 -10.06 8.56
CA GLN A 182 0.30 -9.96 7.75
C GLN A 182 0.40 -8.89 6.67
N LEU A 183 0.91 -7.71 7.03
CA LEU A 183 1.13 -6.62 6.08
C LEU A 183 2.23 -6.97 5.07
N SER A 184 3.26 -7.71 5.46
CA SER A 184 4.26 -8.22 4.52
C SER A 184 3.68 -9.20 3.50
N PHE A 185 2.83 -10.15 3.93
CA PHE A 185 2.15 -11.07 3.01
C PHE A 185 1.23 -10.34 2.03
N MET A 186 0.55 -9.30 2.51
CA MET A 186 -0.27 -8.43 1.68
C MET A 186 0.56 -7.73 0.60
N LEU A 187 1.72 -7.16 0.96
CA LEU A 187 2.64 -6.50 0.03
C LEU A 187 3.22 -7.44 -1.03
N ILE A 188 3.52 -8.68 -0.65
CA ILE A 188 3.95 -9.71 -1.59
C ILE A 188 2.83 -10.05 -2.57
N GLY A 189 1.61 -10.24 -2.05
CA GLY A 189 0.42 -10.49 -2.87
C GLY A 189 0.16 -9.37 -3.88
N THR A 190 0.27 -8.11 -3.46
CA THR A 190 0.11 -6.96 -4.37
C THR A 190 1.21 -6.87 -5.40
N SER A 191 2.45 -7.27 -5.06
CA SER A 191 3.57 -7.27 -6.01
C SER A 191 3.37 -8.33 -7.10
N MET A 192 2.90 -9.52 -6.73
CA MET A 192 2.56 -10.57 -7.68
C MET A 192 1.37 -10.18 -8.57
N ALA A 193 0.34 -9.57 -7.99
CA ALA A 193 -0.81 -9.08 -8.76
C ALA A 193 -0.40 -8.02 -9.78
N PHE A 194 0.54 -7.13 -9.44
CA PHE A 194 1.03 -6.11 -10.37
C PHE A 194 1.73 -6.73 -11.60
N ILE A 195 2.58 -7.73 -11.39
CA ILE A 195 3.29 -8.43 -12.48
C ILE A 195 2.31 -9.07 -13.46
N ILE A 196 1.20 -9.63 -12.95
CA ILE A 196 0.24 -10.37 -13.77
C ILE A 196 -0.78 -9.43 -14.43
N LEU A 197 -1.26 -8.42 -13.71
CA LEU A 197 -2.42 -7.63 -14.11
C LEU A 197 -2.06 -6.24 -14.67
N THR A 198 -0.92 -5.67 -14.29
CA THR A 198 -0.54 -4.29 -14.62
C THR A 198 0.63 -4.23 -15.59
N LEU A 199 1.68 -5.02 -15.35
CA LEU A 199 2.89 -5.00 -16.19
C LEU A 199 2.61 -5.29 -17.68
N PRO A 200 1.74 -6.25 -18.06
CA PRO A 200 1.42 -6.48 -19.46
C PRO A 200 0.73 -5.28 -20.13
N ALA A 201 -0.07 -4.53 -19.37
CA ALA A 201 -0.74 -3.33 -19.87
C ALA A 201 0.26 -2.21 -20.18
N GLU A 202 1.19 -1.94 -19.26
CA GLU A 202 2.24 -0.93 -19.44
C GLU A 202 3.18 -1.28 -20.61
N ILE A 203 3.57 -2.55 -20.73
CA ILE A 203 4.38 -3.03 -21.85
C ILE A 203 3.60 -2.85 -23.15
N ASN A 204 2.34 -3.29 -23.18
CA ASN A 204 1.50 -3.16 -24.35
C ASN A 204 1.38 -1.71 -24.78
N ASP A 205 1.09 -0.78 -23.86
CA ASP A 205 0.90 0.63 -24.20
C ASP A 205 2.19 1.28 -24.75
N HIS A 206 3.36 0.93 -24.22
CA HIS A 206 4.64 1.37 -24.76
C HIS A 206 4.86 0.91 -26.22
N PHE A 207 4.65 -0.38 -26.51
CA PHE A 207 4.76 -0.92 -27.87
C PHE A 207 3.64 -0.40 -28.78
N SER A 208 2.49 -0.05 -28.19
CA SER A 208 1.31 0.42 -28.90
C SER A 208 1.56 1.74 -29.64
N SER A 209 2.54 2.53 -29.18
CA SER A 209 2.94 3.80 -29.81
C SER A 209 3.55 3.63 -31.21
N ILE A 210 3.99 2.42 -31.57
CA ILE A 210 4.75 2.13 -32.81
C ILE A 210 3.88 1.43 -33.87
N GLN A 211 2.75 0.81 -33.50
CA GLN A 211 1.97 -0.04 -34.39
C GLN A 211 0.78 0.66 -35.08
N PRO A 212 0.40 0.22 -36.29
CA PRO A 212 -0.78 0.74 -37.00
C PRO A 212 -2.09 0.37 -36.28
N HIS A 213 -3.04 1.30 -36.29
CA HIS A 213 -4.35 1.15 -35.64
C HIS A 213 -5.21 0.09 -36.35
N THR A 214 -5.16 -1.15 -35.85
CA THR A 214 -6.03 -2.26 -36.28
C THR A 214 -7.15 -2.53 -35.26
N CYS A 215 -8.18 -3.29 -35.65
CA CYS A 215 -9.23 -3.71 -34.73
C CYS A 215 -8.67 -4.58 -33.58
N LEU A 216 -7.73 -5.48 -33.91
CA LEU A 216 -7.06 -6.33 -32.92
C LEU A 216 -6.30 -5.51 -31.88
N TYR A 217 -5.63 -4.44 -32.31
CA TYR A 217 -4.96 -3.49 -31.42
C TYR A 217 -5.93 -2.85 -30.41
N TRP A 218 -7.08 -2.38 -30.89
CA TRP A 218 -8.11 -1.80 -30.02
C TRP A 218 -8.61 -2.80 -28.99
N PHE A 219 -8.88 -4.04 -29.41
CA PHE A 219 -9.28 -5.12 -28.52
C PHE A 219 -8.21 -5.42 -27.45
N GLN A 220 -6.95 -5.53 -27.85
CA GLN A 220 -5.83 -5.73 -26.93
C GLN A 220 -5.72 -4.59 -25.92
N LYS A 221 -5.79 -3.34 -26.37
CA LYS A 221 -5.73 -2.17 -25.49
C LYS A 221 -6.85 -2.18 -24.45
N VAL A 222 -8.10 -2.42 -24.87
CA VAL A 222 -9.24 -2.52 -23.96
C VAL A 222 -9.07 -3.66 -22.96
N PHE A 223 -8.63 -4.84 -23.42
CA PHE A 223 -8.40 -5.99 -22.57
C PHE A 223 -7.39 -5.70 -21.46
N PHE A 224 -6.23 -5.11 -21.81
CA PHE A 224 -5.20 -4.77 -20.84
C PHE A 224 -5.62 -3.67 -19.85
N ILE A 225 -6.34 -2.65 -20.32
CA ILE A 225 -6.92 -1.64 -19.43
C ILE A 225 -7.87 -2.30 -18.41
N LEU A 226 -8.72 -3.24 -18.85
CA LEU A 226 -9.61 -3.96 -17.94
C LEU A 226 -8.85 -4.84 -16.92
N MET A 227 -7.75 -5.48 -17.33
CA MET A 227 -6.87 -6.19 -16.38
C MET A 227 -6.28 -5.24 -15.34
N GLN A 228 -5.82 -4.06 -15.74
CA GLN A 228 -5.29 -3.04 -14.84
C GLN A 228 -6.37 -2.49 -13.90
N GLN A 229 -7.60 -2.28 -14.36
CA GLN A 229 -8.72 -1.91 -13.47
C GLN A 229 -9.03 -3.03 -12.46
N THR A 230 -8.91 -4.28 -12.89
CA THR A 230 -9.05 -5.45 -12.01
C THR A 230 -7.98 -5.49 -10.93
N TYR A 231 -6.76 -5.02 -11.21
CA TYR A 231 -5.72 -4.88 -10.19
C TYR A 231 -6.13 -3.89 -9.07
N TYR A 232 -6.63 -2.71 -9.43
CA TYR A 232 -7.05 -1.72 -8.43
C TYR A 232 -8.25 -2.20 -7.61
N ALA A 233 -9.24 -2.82 -8.25
CA ALA A 233 -10.35 -3.45 -7.55
C ALA A 233 -9.86 -4.63 -6.67
N GLY A 234 -8.87 -5.36 -7.17
CA GLY A 234 -8.21 -6.49 -6.54
C GLY A 234 -7.59 -6.16 -5.19
N HIS A 235 -7.09 -4.94 -4.99
CA HIS A 235 -6.52 -4.51 -3.71
C HIS A 235 -7.48 -4.76 -2.56
N PHE A 236 -8.77 -4.39 -2.69
CA PHE A 236 -9.77 -4.64 -1.64
C PHE A 236 -9.85 -6.13 -1.26
N TYR A 237 -9.86 -7.01 -2.26
CA TYR A 237 -9.88 -8.46 -2.03
C TYR A 237 -8.59 -8.97 -1.40
N ILE A 238 -7.43 -8.44 -1.80
CA ILE A 238 -6.14 -8.76 -1.19
C ILE A 238 -6.16 -8.34 0.29
N TYR A 239 -6.64 -7.14 0.63
CA TYR A 239 -6.80 -6.70 2.03
C TYR A 239 -7.77 -7.61 2.80
N LEU A 240 -8.86 -8.06 2.18
CA LEU A 240 -9.83 -8.97 2.78
C LEU A 240 -9.22 -10.36 3.06
N LEU A 241 -8.51 -10.94 2.10
CA LEU A 241 -7.95 -12.30 2.18
C LEU A 241 -6.72 -12.35 3.10
N THR A 242 -5.83 -11.36 2.99
CA THR A 242 -4.58 -11.35 3.75
C THR A 242 -4.75 -10.74 5.16
N GLY A 243 -5.69 -9.81 5.35
CA GLY A 243 -5.88 -9.03 6.57
C GLY A 243 -6.90 -9.59 7.59
N GLN A 244 -6.47 -10.42 8.53
CA GLN A 244 -7.24 -10.83 9.72
C GLN A 244 -7.73 -9.62 10.53
N LEU A 245 -6.93 -8.56 10.67
CA LEU A 245 -7.36 -7.34 11.36
C LEU A 245 -8.47 -6.61 10.58
N PHE A 246 -8.31 -6.51 9.26
CA PHE A 246 -9.31 -5.92 8.38
C PHE A 246 -10.62 -6.73 8.45
N ARG A 247 -10.57 -8.06 8.36
CA ARG A 247 -11.74 -8.94 8.56
C ARG A 247 -12.41 -8.76 9.92
N LYS A 248 -11.62 -8.65 11.00
CA LYS A 248 -12.16 -8.41 12.35
C LYS A 248 -12.88 -7.06 12.44
N ASN A 249 -12.30 -6.00 11.90
CA ASN A 249 -12.89 -4.66 11.88
C ASN A 249 -14.11 -4.59 10.95
N LEU A 250 -14.06 -5.24 9.78
CA LEU A 250 -15.16 -5.33 8.83
C LEU A 250 -16.34 -6.10 9.44
N LYS A 251 -16.07 -7.24 10.09
CA LYS A 251 -17.09 -7.99 10.84
C LYS A 251 -17.66 -7.15 11.99
N TYR A 252 -16.86 -6.33 12.66
CA TYR A 252 -17.35 -5.42 13.69
C TYR A 252 -18.26 -4.31 13.13
N PHE A 253 -17.93 -3.80 11.95
CA PHE A 253 -18.76 -2.81 11.24
C PHE A 253 -20.12 -3.40 10.84
N PHE A 254 -20.13 -4.62 10.29
CA PHE A 254 -21.37 -5.27 9.81
C PHE A 254 -22.17 -6.01 10.89
N CYS A 255 -21.54 -6.58 11.92
CA CYS A 255 -22.23 -7.35 12.96
C CYS A 255 -22.67 -6.51 14.18
N GLY A 256 -22.49 -5.19 14.13
CA GLY A 256 -22.89 -4.29 15.22
C GLY A 256 -22.03 -4.41 16.47
N ARG A 257 -22.01 -3.35 17.28
CA ARG A 257 -21.23 -3.23 18.52
C ARG A 257 -21.67 -4.27 19.57
N LYS A 258 -21.19 -5.51 19.51
CA LYS A 258 -21.03 -6.28 20.75
C LYS A 258 -19.83 -5.68 21.48
N LYS A 259 -20.12 -4.85 22.49
CA LYS A 259 -19.15 -4.34 23.47
C LYS A 259 -18.21 -5.50 23.81
N TRP A 260 -16.92 -5.34 23.51
CA TRP A 260 -15.93 -6.14 24.21
C TRP A 260 -16.15 -5.92 25.71
N PRO A 261 -16.22 -6.98 26.54
CA PRO A 261 -16.14 -6.78 27.97
C PRO A 261 -14.73 -6.23 28.25
N ILE A 262 -14.64 -4.92 28.48
CA ILE A 262 -13.48 -4.26 29.09
C ILE A 262 -13.46 -4.57 30.61
N SER A 263 -14.29 -5.49 31.10
CA SER A 263 -14.32 -5.91 32.49
C SER A 263 -13.27 -6.98 32.77
N ARG A 264 -12.04 -6.55 33.10
CA ARG A 264 -11.21 -7.03 34.23
C ARG A 264 -9.79 -6.44 34.14
N LEU A 265 -9.65 -5.13 34.32
CA LEU A 265 -8.39 -4.55 34.83
C LEU A 265 -8.63 -3.16 35.46
N SER A 266 -9.64 -3.06 36.30
CA SER A 266 -9.85 -1.94 37.24
C SER A 266 -10.84 -2.43 38.28
N THR A 267 -10.61 -2.12 39.57
CA THR A 267 -11.25 -2.64 40.81
C THR A 267 -10.66 -3.99 41.24
N ASN A 268 -9.69 -4.10 42.15
CA ASN A 268 -9.63 -3.49 43.48
C ASN A 268 -8.18 -3.12 43.87
N ILE A 269 -7.88 -1.82 43.92
CA ILE A 269 -6.95 -1.24 44.90
C ILE A 269 -7.53 0.13 45.22
N THR A 270 -8.38 0.21 46.24
CA THR A 270 -8.64 1.45 46.99
C THR A 270 -9.48 1.12 48.23
N HIS A 271 -8.87 1.42 49.36
CA HIS A 271 -9.42 1.65 50.70
C HIS A 271 -9.59 0.47 51.67
N GLN A 272 -8.80 0.63 52.75
CA GLN A 272 -8.82 0.04 54.10
C GLN A 272 -8.12 -1.30 54.27
#